data_AF-A0A1Q9P2J7-F1
#
_entry.id   AF-A0A1Q9P2J7-F1
#
_cell.length_a   1.000
_cell.length_b   1.000
_cell.length_c   1.000
_cell.angle_alpha   90.00
_cell.angle_beta   90.00
_cell.angle_gamma   90.00
#
_symmetry.space_group_name_H-M   'P 1'
#
loop_
_entity.id
_entity.type
_entity.pdbx_description
1 polymer ?
#
loop_
_entity_poly.entity_id
_entity_poly.type
_entity_poly.pdbx_seq_one_letter_code
_entity_poly.pdbx_strand_id
1 'polypeptide(L)'
;MGIFDFLDPLTNAISNFLIDSGTTLPAFSTILLLIVSLIVSSFSGMVNRAVLNMEELAENSKKMQEHQKRKKLARETADKKLWISVKRNEEHFLELQRSTMTKRMVPSLFTMLPLIFVFQTLRSTFQQEENRELNVCYDAALANPTENCDRSSGVVAVLPFKVNRDIPLIGKWFSGLNGDPNLSVAGFGFWYFLSAIVLSTLLQRMLGINLTGMQNPMQQQN
;
A
#
# COMPACT_ATOMS: atom_id res chain seq x y z
N MET A 1 -2.41 17.79 15.07
CA MET A 1 -3.04 18.62 14.03
C MET A 1 -2.59 18.08 12.70
N GLY A 2 -3.39 17.18 12.14
CA GLY A 2 -3.12 16.50 10.88
C GLY A 2 -3.73 17.27 9.70
N ILE A 3 -3.23 17.04 8.50
CA ILE A 3 -3.75 17.62 7.25
C ILE A 3 -5.23 17.23 6.96
N PHE A 4 -5.79 16.32 7.76
CA PHE A 4 -7.15 15.81 7.63
C PHE A 4 -8.07 16.22 8.78
N ASP A 5 -7.70 17.20 9.62
CA ASP A 5 -8.54 17.67 10.74
C ASP A 5 -9.94 18.14 10.27
N PHE A 6 -10.08 18.56 9.00
CA PHE A 6 -11.38 18.89 8.40
C PHE A 6 -12.32 17.68 8.21
N LEU A 7 -11.78 16.47 8.19
CA LEU A 7 -12.53 15.22 8.07
C LEU A 7 -12.89 14.64 9.42
N ASP A 8 -12.31 15.11 10.53
CA ASP A 8 -12.58 14.65 11.90
C ASP A 8 -14.07 14.45 12.23
N PRO A 9 -15.02 15.35 11.90
CA PRO A 9 -16.43 15.09 12.17
C PRO A 9 -16.98 13.87 11.41
N LEU A 10 -16.51 13.64 10.17
CA LEU A 10 -16.86 12.46 9.38
C LEU A 10 -16.19 11.21 9.97
N THR A 11 -14.90 11.32 10.29
CA THR A 11 -14.09 10.26 10.91
C THR A 11 -14.72 9.78 12.22
N ASN A 12 -15.14 10.72 13.07
CA ASN A 12 -15.77 10.45 14.36
C ASN A 12 -17.18 9.90 14.21
N ALA A 13 -17.97 10.39 13.25
CA ALA A 13 -19.29 9.82 12.96
C ALA A 13 -19.20 8.37 12.47
N ILE A 14 -18.24 8.09 11.57
CA ILE A 14 -17.97 6.74 11.07
C ILE A 14 -17.47 5.85 12.21
N SER A 15 -16.49 6.32 13.00
CA SER A 15 -15.93 5.58 14.13
C SER A 15 -17.03 5.26 15.17
N ASN A 16 -17.83 6.24 15.57
CA ASN A 16 -18.92 6.05 16.52
C ASN A 16 -19.99 5.07 15.99
N PHE A 17 -20.31 5.13 14.69
CA PHE A 17 -21.19 4.15 14.07
C PHE A 17 -20.60 2.74 14.10
N LEU A 18 -19.31 2.58 13.79
CA LEU A 18 -18.59 1.29 13.85
C LEU A 18 -18.54 0.70 15.26
N ILE A 19 -18.41 1.56 16.28
CA ILE A 19 -18.36 1.19 17.70
C ILE A 19 -19.76 0.78 18.18
N ASP A 20 -20.78 1.59 17.89
CA ASP A 20 -22.18 1.32 18.25
C ASP A 20 -22.72 0.04 17.58
N SER A 21 -22.22 -0.27 16.39
CA SER A 21 -22.55 -1.49 15.64
C SER A 21 -21.92 -2.77 16.24
N GLY A 22 -21.09 -2.68 17.27
CA GLY A 22 -20.43 -3.84 17.91
C GLY A 22 -19.49 -4.63 16.99
N THR A 23 -19.10 -4.05 15.85
CA THR A 23 -18.35 -4.75 14.79
C THR A 23 -16.83 -4.68 14.99
N THR A 24 -16.40 -4.04 16.07
CA THR A 24 -15.01 -3.94 16.53
C THR A 24 -14.49 -5.25 17.14
N LEU A 25 -15.38 -6.20 17.46
CA LEU A 25 -15.01 -7.54 17.93
C LEU A 25 -14.28 -8.33 16.83
N PRO A 26 -13.21 -9.09 17.17
CA PRO A 26 -12.31 -9.72 16.20
C PRO A 26 -12.96 -10.71 15.21
N ALA A 27 -14.14 -11.27 15.54
CA ALA A 27 -14.88 -12.14 14.63
C ALA A 27 -15.67 -11.37 13.56
N PHE A 28 -16.27 -10.23 13.91
CA PHE A 28 -17.10 -9.43 13.00
C PHE A 28 -16.28 -8.39 12.22
N SER A 29 -15.16 -7.95 12.79
CA SER A 29 -14.24 -7.00 12.15
C SER A 29 -13.65 -7.56 10.85
N THR A 30 -13.31 -8.86 10.80
CA THR A 30 -12.73 -9.49 9.60
C THR A 30 -13.70 -9.50 8.41
N ILE A 31 -14.97 -9.81 8.65
CA ILE A 31 -16.01 -9.83 7.59
C ILE A 31 -16.31 -8.42 7.09
N LEU A 32 -16.45 -7.45 8.01
CA LEU A 32 -16.66 -6.06 7.65
C LEU A 32 -15.49 -5.52 6.82
N LEU A 33 -14.25 -5.79 7.25
CA LEU A 33 -13.05 -5.39 6.52
C LEU A 33 -13.02 -5.98 5.11
N LEU A 34 -13.49 -7.22 4.94
CA LEU A 34 -13.61 -7.85 3.62
C LEU A 34 -14.60 -7.07 2.74
N ILE A 35 -15.80 -6.77 3.25
CA ILE A 35 -16.83 -6.04 2.50
C ILE A 35 -16.36 -4.61 2.15
N VAL A 36 -15.78 -3.90 3.11
CA VAL A 36 -15.22 -2.55 2.89
C VAL A 36 -14.10 -2.61 1.84
N SER A 37 -13.22 -3.61 1.91
CA SER A 37 -12.15 -3.76 0.91
C SER A 37 -12.70 -3.99 -0.50
N LEU A 38 -13.83 -4.69 -0.64
CA LEU A 38 -14.48 -5.00 -1.90
C LEU A 38 -15.13 -3.74 -2.52
N ILE A 39 -15.78 -2.93 -1.69
CA ILE A 39 -16.37 -1.65 -2.09
C ILE A 39 -15.28 -0.66 -2.48
N VAL A 40 -14.25 -0.50 -1.64
CA VAL A 40 -13.12 0.40 -1.89
C VAL A 40 -12.38 -0.01 -3.17
N SER A 41 -12.18 -1.31 -3.41
CA SER A 41 -11.55 -1.82 -4.63
C SER A 41 -12.37 -1.50 -5.88
N SER A 42 -13.69 -1.67 -5.81
CA SER A 42 -14.59 -1.38 -6.94
C SER A 42 -14.60 0.12 -7.27
N PHE A 43 -14.69 0.97 -6.25
CA PHE A 43 -14.71 2.42 -6.42
C PHE A 43 -13.36 2.96 -6.90
N SER A 44 -12.25 2.43 -6.35
CA SER A 44 -10.89 2.78 -6.78
C SER A 44 -10.64 2.41 -8.25
N GLY A 45 -11.15 1.27 -8.70
CA GLY A 45 -11.08 0.87 -10.11
C GLY A 45 -11.77 1.87 -11.06
N MET A 46 -12.97 2.35 -10.68
CA MET A 46 -13.70 3.36 -11.45
C MET A 46 -12.98 4.70 -11.47
N VAL A 47 -12.52 5.17 -10.31
CA VAL A 47 -11.78 6.42 -10.17
C VAL A 47 -10.49 6.39 -11.00
N ASN A 48 -9.73 5.30 -10.94
CA ASN A 48 -8.50 5.17 -11.72
C ASN A 48 -8.75 5.26 -13.22
N ARG A 49 -9.81 4.61 -13.71
CA ARG A 49 -10.18 4.68 -15.13
C ARG A 49 -10.68 6.07 -15.54
N ALA A 50 -11.39 6.76 -14.66
CA ALA A 50 -11.89 8.11 -14.92
C ALA A 50 -10.78 9.18 -14.90
N VAL A 51 -9.75 8.98 -14.09
CA VAL A 51 -8.66 9.95 -13.89
C VAL A 51 -7.51 9.75 -14.91
N LEU A 52 -7.37 8.57 -15.51
CA LEU A 52 -6.30 8.25 -16.47
C LEU A 52 -6.76 8.24 -17.93
N ASN A 53 -6.29 9.20 -18.73
CA ASN A 53 -6.35 9.15 -20.19
C ASN A 53 -5.35 8.09 -20.72
N MET A 54 -5.78 6.82 -20.75
CA MET A 54 -4.94 5.69 -21.17
C MET A 54 -4.39 5.82 -22.60
N GLU A 55 -5.10 6.54 -23.46
CA GLU A 55 -4.77 6.71 -24.88
C GLU A 55 -3.51 7.57 -25.08
N GLU A 56 -3.41 8.70 -24.37
CA GLU A 56 -2.23 9.58 -24.42
C GLU A 56 -0.98 8.89 -23.83
N LEU A 57 -1.18 8.09 -22.78
CA LEU A 57 -0.12 7.32 -22.13
C LEU A 57 0.42 6.20 -23.03
N ALA A 58 -0.45 5.56 -23.82
CA ALA A 58 -0.07 4.51 -24.76
C ALA A 58 0.76 5.07 -25.93
N GLU A 59 0.36 6.21 -26.50
CA GLU A 59 1.10 6.85 -27.60
C GLU A 59 2.49 7.34 -27.15
N ASN A 60 2.58 7.99 -25.99
CA ASN A 60 3.86 8.46 -25.44
C ASN A 60 4.78 7.28 -25.08
N SER A 61 4.22 6.16 -24.60
CA SER A 61 4.96 4.92 -24.36
C SER A 61 5.58 4.36 -25.66
N LYS A 62 4.83 4.36 -26.76
CA LYS A 62 5.32 3.91 -28.08
C LYS A 62 6.47 4.78 -28.60
N LYS A 63 6.36 6.11 -28.49
CA LYS A 63 7.42 7.05 -28.88
C LYS A 63 8.71 6.82 -28.08
N MET A 64 8.60 6.55 -26.77
CA MET A 64 9.75 6.21 -25.92
C MET A 64 10.40 4.88 -26.33
N GLN A 65 9.64 3.84 -26.68
CA GLN A 65 10.19 2.56 -27.14
C GLN A 65 10.93 2.69 -28.47
N GLU A 66 10.41 3.46 -29.43
CA GLU A 66 11.09 3.73 -30.69
C GLU A 66 12.42 4.47 -30.49
N HIS A 67 12.45 5.45 -29.57
CA HIS A 67 13.69 6.15 -29.22
C HIS A 67 14.71 5.22 -28.55
N GLN A 68 14.26 4.32 -27.67
CA GLN A 68 15.13 3.31 -27.06
C GLN A 68 15.71 2.33 -28.10
N LYS A 69 14.91 1.90 -29.09
CA LYS A 69 15.39 1.09 -30.22
C LYS A 69 16.46 1.82 -31.02
N ARG A 70 16.26 3.10 -31.33
CA ARG A 70 17.27 3.92 -32.04
C ARG A 70 18.56 4.08 -31.25
N LYS A 71 18.47 4.27 -29.93
CA LYS A 71 19.63 4.34 -29.03
C LYS A 71 20.39 3.01 -28.95
N LYS A 72 19.67 1.88 -28.95
CA LYS A 72 20.27 0.54 -29.03
C LYS A 72 20.99 0.32 -30.35
N LEU A 73 20.33 0.61 -31.47
CA LEU A 73 20.94 0.51 -32.80
C LEU A 73 22.18 1.40 -32.93
N ALA A 74 22.15 2.63 -32.41
CA ALA A 74 23.30 3.55 -32.42
C ALA A 74 24.48 3.08 -31.57
N ARG A 75 24.23 2.34 -30.49
CA ARG A 75 25.29 1.69 -29.70
C ARG A 75 25.88 0.48 -30.41
N GLU A 76 25.03 -0.33 -31.04
CA GLU A 76 25.44 -1.55 -31.75
C GLU A 76 26.20 -1.27 -33.05
N THR A 77 25.83 -0.21 -33.78
CA THR A 77 26.46 0.17 -35.06
C THR A 77 27.66 1.10 -34.92
N ALA A 78 27.97 1.61 -33.72
CA ALA A 78 29.04 2.58 -33.44
C ALA A 78 29.05 3.83 -34.36
N ASP A 79 27.92 4.12 -35.00
CA ASP A 79 27.81 5.17 -36.02
C ASP A 79 27.78 6.56 -35.38
N LYS A 80 28.86 7.33 -35.58
CA LYS A 80 29.03 8.68 -34.99
C LYS A 80 27.89 9.63 -35.35
N LYS A 81 27.36 9.55 -36.58
CA LYS A 81 26.26 10.40 -37.07
C LYS A 81 24.92 10.04 -36.41
N LEU A 82 24.66 8.75 -36.23
CA LEU A 82 23.45 8.25 -35.58
C LEU A 82 23.47 8.56 -34.08
N TRP A 83 24.65 8.47 -33.44
CA TRP A 83 24.81 8.85 -32.04
C TRP A 83 24.55 10.34 -31.79
N ILE A 84 25.02 11.22 -32.67
CA ILE A 84 24.79 12.68 -32.55
C ILE A 84 23.29 13.01 -32.70
N SER A 85 22.57 12.34 -33.62
CA SER A 85 21.13 12.59 -33.81
C SER A 85 20.28 12.07 -32.64
N VAL A 86 20.67 10.96 -32.03
CA VAL A 86 20.04 10.45 -30.80
C VAL A 86 20.29 11.41 -29.63
N LYS A 87 21.54 11.84 -29.44
CA LYS A 87 21.95 12.74 -28.35
C LYS A 87 21.27 14.11 -28.44
N ARG A 88 21.08 14.65 -29.64
CA ARG A 88 20.38 15.93 -29.85
C ARG A 88 18.91 15.88 -29.42
N ASN A 89 18.27 14.73 -29.52
CA ASN A 89 16.87 14.57 -29.13
C ASN A 89 16.69 14.16 -27.66
N GLU A 90 17.78 13.86 -26.94
CA GLU A 90 17.74 13.30 -25.58
C GLU A 90 17.06 14.24 -24.58
N GLU A 91 17.26 15.55 -24.69
CA GLU A 91 16.58 16.55 -23.83
C GLU A 91 15.05 16.52 -23.99
N HIS A 92 14.55 16.49 -25.23
CA HIS A 92 13.11 16.40 -25.50
C HIS A 92 12.51 15.08 -24.99
N PHE A 93 13.24 13.96 -25.14
CA PHE A 93 12.79 12.67 -24.60
C PHE A 93 12.85 12.62 -23.07
N LEU A 94 13.79 13.34 -22.45
CA LEU A 94 13.90 13.45 -21.01
C LEU A 94 12.75 14.27 -20.42
N GLU A 95 12.32 15.34 -21.10
CA GLU A 95 11.10 16.07 -20.76
C GLU A 95 9.84 15.21 -20.94
N LEU A 96 9.74 14.48 -22.05
CA LEU A 96 8.63 13.53 -22.29
C LEU A 96 8.59 12.42 -21.23
N GLN A 97 9.75 11.92 -20.81
CA GLN A 97 9.86 10.93 -19.74
C GLN A 97 9.39 11.51 -18.41
N ARG A 98 9.82 12.73 -18.06
CA ARG A 98 9.40 13.42 -16.83
C ARG A 98 7.89 13.67 -16.81
N SER A 99 7.33 14.23 -17.88
CA SER A 99 5.89 14.50 -17.96
C SER A 99 5.07 13.21 -17.89
N THR A 100 5.54 12.13 -18.52
CA THR A 100 4.91 10.81 -18.45
C THR A 100 5.01 10.21 -17.04
N MET A 101 6.14 10.41 -16.33
CA MET A 101 6.27 10.01 -14.93
C MET A 101 5.29 10.77 -14.03
N THR A 102 5.20 12.09 -14.16
CA THR A 102 4.28 12.91 -13.35
C THR A 102 2.82 12.54 -13.62
N LYS A 103 2.43 12.34 -14.89
CA LYS A 103 1.08 11.87 -15.27
C LYS A 103 0.72 10.50 -14.70
N ARG A 104 1.71 9.66 -14.35
CA ARG A 104 1.50 8.36 -13.67
C ARG A 104 1.51 8.49 -12.16
N MET A 105 2.32 9.41 -11.62
CA MET A 105 2.39 9.67 -10.18
C MET A 105 1.11 10.33 -9.65
N VAL A 106 0.51 11.26 -10.40
CA VAL A 106 -0.75 11.92 -10.01
C VAL A 106 -1.87 10.92 -9.67
N PRO A 107 -2.20 9.93 -10.53
CA PRO A 107 -3.19 8.91 -10.19
C PRO A 107 -2.80 8.04 -8.99
N SER A 108 -1.51 7.73 -8.81
CA SER A 108 -1.05 7.00 -7.62
C SER A 108 -1.23 7.80 -6.33
N LEU A 109 -1.04 9.13 -6.38
CA LEU A 109 -1.27 10.01 -5.23
C LEU A 109 -2.76 10.20 -4.96
N PHE A 110 -3.56 10.33 -6.02
CA PHE A 110 -5.02 10.44 -5.92
C PHE A 110 -5.65 9.18 -5.31
N THR A 111 -5.09 8.00 -5.58
CA THR A 111 -5.53 6.73 -4.94
C THR A 111 -4.94 6.51 -3.55
N MET A 112 -3.74 7.01 -3.28
CA MET A 112 -3.13 6.93 -1.95
C MET A 112 -3.85 7.80 -0.91
N LEU A 113 -4.33 8.99 -1.27
CA LEU A 113 -5.05 9.89 -0.35
C LEU A 113 -6.26 9.24 0.36
N PRO A 114 -7.24 8.64 -0.35
CA PRO A 114 -8.36 7.98 0.30
C PRO A 114 -7.93 6.74 1.08
N LEU A 115 -6.90 6.02 0.64
CA LEU A 115 -6.34 4.89 1.39
C LEU A 115 -5.75 5.33 2.74
N ILE A 116 -4.99 6.43 2.74
CA ILE A 116 -4.40 7.02 3.95
C ILE A 116 -5.51 7.51 4.91
N PHE A 117 -6.58 8.11 4.36
CA PHE A 117 -7.72 8.55 5.16
C PHE A 117 -8.45 7.38 5.85
N VAL A 118 -8.77 6.33 5.08
CA VAL A 118 -9.35 5.07 5.61
C VAL A 118 -8.42 4.48 6.67
N PHE A 119 -7.11 4.46 6.42
CA PHE A 119 -6.12 3.95 7.37
C PHE A 119 -6.12 4.70 8.71
N GLN A 120 -6.13 6.04 8.72
CA GLN A 120 -6.15 6.79 9.97
C GLN A 120 -7.45 6.53 10.76
N THR A 121 -8.58 6.47 10.06
CA THR A 121 -9.89 6.17 10.66
C THR A 121 -9.93 4.79 11.30
N LEU A 122 -9.49 3.76 10.57
CA LEU A 122 -9.45 2.39 11.08
C LEU A 122 -8.44 2.27 12.22
N ARG A 123 -7.25 2.86 12.10
CA ARG A 123 -6.23 2.83 13.16
C ARG A 123 -6.79 3.40 14.45
N SER A 124 -7.47 4.54 14.40
CA SER A 124 -8.09 5.15 15.58
C SER A 124 -9.16 4.24 16.18
N THR A 125 -9.98 3.62 15.34
CA THR A 125 -11.12 2.80 15.80
C THR A 125 -10.66 1.46 16.41
N PHE A 126 -9.64 0.80 15.86
CA PHE A 126 -9.14 -0.48 16.37
C PHE A 126 -8.14 -0.34 17.53
N GLN A 127 -7.73 0.88 17.90
CA GLN A 127 -6.82 1.15 19.02
C GLN A 127 -7.51 1.33 20.38
N GLN A 128 -8.79 0.99 20.49
CA GLN A 128 -9.59 1.07 21.71
C GLN A 128 -9.12 0.10 22.82
N GLU A 129 -9.42 0.46 24.07
CA GLU A 129 -8.99 -0.25 25.28
C GLU A 129 -9.43 -1.72 25.29
N GLU A 130 -10.67 -2.02 24.93
CA GLU A 130 -11.20 -3.40 24.88
C GLU A 130 -10.36 -4.32 23.97
N ASN A 131 -9.91 -3.82 22.82
CA ASN A 131 -9.07 -4.57 21.88
C ASN A 131 -7.60 -4.67 22.32
N ARG A 132 -7.17 -3.84 23.29
CA ARG A 132 -5.84 -3.93 23.89
C ARG A 132 -5.78 -4.98 24.99
N GLU A 133 -6.87 -5.19 25.73
CA GLU A 133 -6.93 -6.17 26.83
C GLU A 133 -6.82 -7.64 26.35
N LEU A 134 -7.21 -7.92 25.10
CA LEU A 134 -7.03 -9.23 24.45
C LEU A 134 -5.55 -9.56 24.15
N ASN A 135 -4.65 -8.58 24.24
CA ASN A 135 -3.24 -8.73 23.96
C ASN A 135 -2.46 -9.04 25.24
N VAL A 136 -1.91 -10.26 25.39
CA VAL A 136 -1.13 -10.69 26.57
C VAL A 136 0.07 -9.77 26.83
N CYS A 137 0.60 -9.14 25.79
CA CYS A 137 1.71 -8.20 25.93
C CYS A 137 1.32 -6.88 26.57
N TYR A 138 0.03 -6.50 26.61
CA TYR A 138 -0.39 -5.23 27.19
C TYR A 138 -0.12 -5.19 28.70
N ASP A 139 -0.54 -6.25 29.40
CA ASP A 139 -0.31 -6.39 30.84
C ASP A 139 1.18 -6.62 31.18
N ALA A 140 1.86 -7.46 30.38
CA ALA A 140 3.28 -7.76 30.57
C ALA A 140 4.19 -6.55 30.31
N ALA A 141 3.83 -5.69 29.35
CA ALA A 141 4.53 -4.45 29.05
C ALA A 141 4.29 -3.34 30.09
N LEU A 142 3.17 -3.37 30.82
CA LEU A 142 2.90 -2.48 31.95
C LEU A 142 3.77 -2.87 33.16
N ALA A 143 4.00 -4.18 33.35
CA ALA A 143 4.85 -4.71 34.42
C ALA A 143 6.36 -4.61 34.12
N ASN A 144 6.79 -4.74 32.85
CA ASN A 144 8.19 -4.65 32.45
C ASN A 144 8.39 -3.79 31.18
N PRO A 145 8.96 -2.56 31.30
CA PRO A 145 9.16 -1.64 30.19
C PRO A 145 10.15 -2.13 29.11
N THR A 146 10.90 -3.20 29.37
CA THR A 146 11.92 -3.77 28.47
C THR A 146 11.37 -4.83 27.53
N GLU A 147 10.09 -5.21 27.65
CA GLU A 147 9.47 -6.15 26.73
C GLU A 147 9.15 -5.47 25.38
N ASN A 148 9.75 -5.98 24.31
CA ASN A 148 9.74 -5.43 22.95
C ASN A 148 8.48 -5.85 22.17
N CYS A 149 7.31 -5.44 22.65
CA CYS A 149 6.03 -5.69 22.01
C CYS A 149 5.36 -4.35 21.63
N ASP A 150 4.62 -4.32 20.51
CA ASP A 150 3.92 -3.11 20.09
C ASP A 150 2.74 -2.82 21.05
N ARG A 151 2.98 -1.91 22.00
CA ARG A 151 2.00 -1.43 23.00
C ARG A 151 0.86 -0.63 22.38
N SER A 152 0.97 -0.27 21.10
CA SER A 152 0.07 0.66 20.43
C SER A 152 -1.00 -0.01 19.57
N SER A 153 -0.95 -1.32 19.35
CA SER A 153 -1.84 -2.00 18.42
C SER A 153 -2.89 -2.86 19.14
N GLY A 154 -4.16 -2.50 18.96
CA GLY A 154 -5.28 -3.37 19.31
C GLY A 154 -5.26 -4.64 18.46
N VAL A 155 -5.79 -5.73 19.03
CA VAL A 155 -5.89 -7.04 18.39
C VAL A 155 -6.93 -6.98 17.27
N VAL A 156 -6.54 -7.36 16.05
CA VAL A 156 -7.45 -7.36 14.89
C VAL A 156 -7.76 -8.77 14.40
N ALA A 157 -6.80 -9.69 14.50
CA ALA A 157 -6.96 -11.06 14.06
C ALA A 157 -6.33 -12.04 15.06
N VAL A 158 -7.03 -13.15 15.29
CA VAL A 158 -6.56 -14.29 16.08
C VAL A 158 -6.11 -15.39 15.11
N LEU A 159 -4.88 -15.84 15.26
CA LEU A 159 -4.27 -16.90 14.49
C LEU A 159 -4.38 -18.22 15.25
N PRO A 160 -4.76 -19.32 14.59
CA PRO A 160 -4.91 -20.64 15.22
C PRO A 160 -3.57 -21.33 15.52
N PHE A 161 -2.44 -20.64 15.33
CA PHE A 161 -1.10 -21.16 15.53
C PHE A 161 -0.21 -20.16 16.27
N LYS A 162 0.77 -20.68 17.00
CA LYS A 162 1.75 -19.89 17.74
C LYS A 162 2.83 -19.35 16.80
N VAL A 163 2.98 -18.04 16.74
CA VAL A 163 4.05 -17.37 16.01
C VAL A 163 5.20 -17.07 16.96
N ASN A 164 6.42 -17.47 16.59
CA ASN A 164 7.59 -17.15 17.40
C ASN A 164 7.95 -15.66 17.25
N ARG A 165 8.25 -14.98 18.37
CA ARG A 165 8.62 -13.55 18.39
C ARG A 165 10.06 -13.29 17.97
N ASP A 166 10.89 -14.32 17.91
CA ASP A 166 12.31 -14.22 17.55
C ASP A 166 12.54 -14.00 16.05
N ILE A 167 11.48 -13.93 15.24
CA ILE A 167 11.61 -13.71 13.81
C ILE A 167 12.05 -12.25 13.56
N PRO A 168 13.19 -12.02 12.88
CA PRO A 168 13.63 -10.67 12.56
C PRO A 168 12.57 -9.93 11.75
N LEU A 169 12.43 -8.62 12.00
CA LEU A 169 11.49 -7.67 11.36
C LEU A 169 10.00 -7.87 11.71
N ILE A 170 9.48 -9.10 11.69
CA ILE A 170 8.03 -9.37 11.82
C ILE A 170 7.59 -9.88 13.20
N GLY A 171 8.50 -10.45 14.00
CA GLY A 171 8.14 -11.08 15.28
C GLY A 171 7.48 -10.12 16.28
N LYS A 172 7.83 -8.82 16.21
CA LYS A 172 7.27 -7.75 17.06
C LYS A 172 5.81 -7.42 16.78
N TRP A 173 5.27 -7.89 15.66
CA TRP A 173 3.91 -7.59 15.21
C TRP A 173 2.89 -8.63 15.71
N PHE A 174 3.39 -9.70 16.33
CA PHE A 174 2.58 -10.79 16.88
C PHE A 174 2.72 -10.85 18.39
N SER A 175 1.63 -11.21 19.06
CA SER A 175 1.59 -11.45 20.50
C SER A 175 0.78 -12.70 20.81
N GLY A 176 0.76 -13.13 22.08
CA GLY A 176 -0.14 -14.21 22.51
C GLY A 176 -1.55 -13.69 22.80
N LEU A 177 -2.55 -14.55 22.68
CA LEU A 177 -3.93 -14.26 23.07
C LEU A 177 -4.12 -14.42 24.59
N ASN A 178 -4.82 -13.49 25.23
CA ASN A 178 -5.11 -13.57 26.66
C ASN A 178 -6.12 -14.71 26.91
N GLY A 179 -5.73 -15.70 27.71
CA GLY A 179 -6.49 -16.94 27.94
C GLY A 179 -5.93 -18.21 27.28
N ASP A 180 -5.23 -18.10 26.14
CA ASP A 180 -4.68 -19.27 25.42
C ASP A 180 -3.28 -18.97 24.82
N PRO A 181 -2.17 -19.44 25.45
CA PRO A 181 -0.81 -19.12 25.02
C PRO A 181 -0.36 -19.83 23.72
N ASN A 182 -1.18 -20.76 23.20
CA ASN A 182 -0.96 -21.44 21.94
C ASN A 182 -1.52 -20.68 20.73
N LEU A 183 -2.34 -19.66 20.97
CA LEU A 183 -2.92 -18.79 19.95
C LEU A 183 -2.12 -17.49 19.88
N SER A 184 -1.93 -16.98 18.66
CA SER A 184 -1.25 -15.71 18.44
C SER A 184 -2.23 -14.66 17.93
N VAL A 185 -2.03 -13.42 18.36
CA VAL A 185 -2.77 -12.26 17.89
C VAL A 185 -1.90 -11.42 16.98
N ALA A 186 -2.46 -10.95 15.87
CA ALA A 186 -1.83 -10.00 14.99
C ALA A 186 -2.30 -8.58 15.32
N GLY A 187 -1.34 -7.67 15.49
CA GLY A 187 -1.64 -6.25 15.67
C GLY A 187 -2.17 -5.61 14.38
N PHE A 188 -2.91 -4.51 14.52
CA PHE A 188 -3.47 -3.73 13.41
C PHE A 188 -2.46 -3.44 12.29
N GLY A 189 -1.22 -3.10 12.63
CA GLY A 189 -0.17 -2.84 11.64
C GLY A 189 0.05 -4.02 10.70
N PHE A 190 0.11 -5.24 11.22
CA PHE A 190 0.47 -6.43 10.43
C PHE A 190 -0.65 -6.79 9.49
N TRP A 191 -1.87 -6.83 10.02
CA TRP A 191 -3.06 -7.14 9.25
C TRP A 191 -3.27 -6.12 8.12
N TYR A 192 -2.98 -4.85 8.40
CA TYR A 192 -2.98 -3.82 7.38
C TYR A 192 -1.86 -3.99 6.34
N PHE A 193 -0.62 -4.21 6.76
CA PHE A 193 0.50 -4.40 5.83
C PHE A 193 0.26 -5.58 4.87
N LEU A 194 -0.25 -6.69 5.41
CA LEU A 194 -0.60 -7.87 4.65
C LEU A 194 -1.74 -7.60 3.66
N SER A 195 -2.82 -6.96 4.13
CA SER A 195 -3.92 -6.58 3.23
C SER A 195 -3.48 -5.58 2.17
N ALA A 196 -2.59 -4.63 2.49
CA ALA A 196 -2.03 -3.67 1.54
C ALA A 196 -1.18 -4.34 0.45
N ILE A 197 -0.34 -5.33 0.78
CA ILE A 197 0.43 -6.09 -0.23
C ILE A 197 -0.51 -6.86 -1.15
N VAL A 198 -1.51 -7.54 -0.58
CA VAL A 198 -2.48 -8.33 -1.35
C VAL A 198 -3.30 -7.41 -2.26
N LEU A 199 -3.82 -6.31 -1.73
CA LEU A 199 -4.58 -5.32 -2.48
C LEU A 199 -3.73 -4.67 -3.57
N SER A 200 -2.48 -4.32 -3.27
CA SER A 200 -1.53 -3.76 -4.25
C SER A 200 -1.27 -4.74 -5.39
N THR A 201 -1.11 -6.03 -5.08
CA THR A 201 -0.87 -7.07 -6.09
C THR A 201 -2.11 -7.29 -6.98
N LEU A 202 -3.30 -7.27 -6.37
CA LEU A 202 -4.57 -7.36 -7.08
C LEU A 202 -4.83 -6.13 -7.95
N LEU A 203 -4.54 -4.93 -7.44
CA LEU A 203 -4.66 -3.69 -8.18
C LEU A 203 -3.70 -3.66 -9.37
N GLN A 204 -2.43 -4.06 -9.20
CA GLN A 204 -1.46 -4.13 -10.29
C GLN A 204 -1.90 -5.08 -11.42
N ARG A 205 -2.47 -6.23 -11.05
CA ARG A 205 -3.02 -7.21 -12.01
C ARG A 205 -4.27 -6.68 -12.72
N MET A 206 -5.20 -6.08 -11.98
CA MET A 206 -6.44 -5.50 -12.50
C MET A 206 -6.20 -4.31 -13.43
N LEU A 207 -5.22 -3.47 -13.09
CA LEU A 207 -4.86 -2.31 -13.90
C LEU A 207 -4.00 -2.67 -15.12
N GLY A 208 -3.64 -3.97 -15.29
CA GLY A 208 -2.82 -4.44 -16.40
C GLY A 208 -1.40 -3.84 -16.42
N ILE A 209 -0.97 -3.23 -15.31
CA ILE A 209 0.32 -2.55 -15.20
C ILE A 209 1.35 -3.62 -14.85
N ASN A 210 1.77 -4.41 -15.83
CA ASN A 210 3.05 -5.11 -15.73
C ASN A 210 4.16 -4.04 -15.65
N LEU A 211 4.54 -3.65 -14.43
CA LEU A 211 5.72 -2.79 -14.19
C LEU A 211 6.98 -3.36 -14.85
N THR A 212 7.01 -4.68 -15.04
CA THR A 212 8.07 -5.44 -15.72
C THR A 212 8.22 -5.07 -17.20
N GLY A 213 7.17 -4.59 -17.88
CA GLY A 213 7.22 -4.21 -19.29
C GLY A 213 7.80 -2.81 -19.56
N MET A 214 8.00 -1.99 -18.51
CA MET A 214 8.50 -0.61 -18.61
C MET A 214 9.77 -0.36 -17.78
N GLN A 215 10.40 -1.42 -17.25
CA GLN A 215 11.76 -1.32 -16.74
C GLN A 215 12.70 -1.01 -17.90
N ASN A 216 13.41 0.12 -17.78
CA ASN A 216 14.48 0.53 -18.66
C ASN A 216 15.41 -0.65 -19.01
N PRO A 217 15.66 -0.96 -20.29
CA PRO A 217 16.75 -1.87 -20.66
C PRO A 217 18.15 -1.32 -20.31
N MET A 218 18.26 -0.09 -19.79
CA MET A 218 19.54 0.46 -19.29
C MET A 218 20.05 -0.22 -18.01
N GLN A 219 19.28 -1.10 -17.36
CA GLN A 219 19.77 -1.92 -16.24
C GLN A 219 19.98 -3.41 -16.58
N GLN A 220 19.80 -3.82 -17.84
CA GLN A 220 20.16 -5.17 -18.29
C GLN A 220 21.62 -5.29 -18.78
N GLN A 221 22.44 -4.27 -18.54
CA GLN A 221 23.87 -4.28 -18.83
C GLN A 221 24.63 -3.75 -17.63
N ASN A 222 24.74 -4.57 -16.59
CA ASN A 222 25.91 -4.68 -15.73
C ASN A 222 26.08 -6.15 -15.38
#